data_AF-A0A976FDP9-F1
#
_entry.id   AF-A0A976FDP9-F1
#
_cell.length_a   1.000
_cell.length_b   1.000
_cell.length_c   1.000
_cell.angle_alpha   90.00
_cell.angle_beta   90.00
_cell.angle_gamma   90.00
#
_symmetry.space_group_name_H-M   'P 1'
#
loop_
_entity.id
_entity.type
_entity.pdbx_description
1 polymer ?
#
loop_
_entity_poly.entity_id
_entity_poly.type
_entity_poly.pdbx_seq_one_letter_code
_entity_poly.pdbx_strand_id
1 'polypeptide(L)'
;MVCATDNLLHLLVERIPTNDMSPIEICVVLTSSMVSITEQKYEIGHLKQLLDGNKIIYTEIDCSLEENRDTRNRYFEASGIRANYPQVFLQNAGGTQIKYIGSFKEIQELNEMNDVPSEILKADKISTLNSVFAGTVTSIVLT
;
A
#
# COMPACT_ATOMS: atom_id res chain seq x y z
N MET A 1 -2.63 -38.92 50.77
CA MET A 1 -3.78 -38.22 50.19
C MET A 1 -3.21 -37.10 49.30
N VAL A 2 -3.26 -37.31 47.98
CA VAL A 2 -3.26 -36.38 46.81
C VAL A 2 -2.48 -35.05 46.98
N CYS A 3 -1.53 -34.61 46.15
CA CYS A 3 -1.38 -34.73 44.70
C CYS A 3 0.08 -34.48 44.31
N ALA A 4 0.66 -35.31 43.44
CA ALA A 4 1.80 -34.91 42.61
C ALA A 4 1.22 -34.23 41.36
N THR A 5 1.59 -32.98 41.11
CA THR A 5 1.39 -32.35 39.80
C THR A 5 2.64 -31.55 39.47
N ASP A 6 3.49 -32.21 38.68
CA ASP A 6 4.10 -31.70 37.45
C ASP A 6 4.42 -30.21 37.41
N ASN A 7 5.64 -29.87 37.81
CA ASN A 7 6.30 -28.66 37.32
C ASN A 7 7.28 -29.05 36.21
N LEU A 8 6.70 -29.46 35.08
CA LEU A 8 7.39 -29.73 33.82
C LEU A 8 7.18 -28.55 32.86
N LEU A 9 7.31 -27.31 33.38
CA LEU A 9 7.26 -26.07 32.60
C LEU A 9 8.65 -25.42 32.44
N HIS A 10 9.68 -26.24 32.47
CA HIS A 10 11.05 -25.86 32.12
C HIS A 10 11.55 -26.87 31.08
N LEU A 11 11.08 -26.81 29.82
CA LEU A 11 11.87 -27.23 28.64
C LEU A 11 11.23 -27.12 27.22
N LEU A 12 10.16 -26.35 26.98
CA LEU A 12 9.65 -26.18 25.60
C LEU A 12 9.33 -24.72 25.26
N VAL A 13 10.35 -23.85 25.34
CA VAL A 13 10.41 -22.72 24.40
C VAL A 13 11.03 -23.28 23.13
N GLU A 14 10.26 -24.09 22.39
CA GLU A 14 10.60 -24.40 21.03
C GLU A 14 10.64 -23.08 20.27
N ARG A 15 11.78 -22.84 19.62
CA ARG A 15 12.04 -21.70 18.74
C ARG A 15 10.91 -21.60 17.73
N ILE A 16 9.91 -20.77 18.00
CA ILE A 16 9.05 -20.25 16.96
C ILE A 16 10.00 -19.45 16.06
N PRO A 17 10.21 -19.84 14.79
CA PRO A 17 10.91 -18.96 13.88
C PRO A 17 10.10 -17.68 13.85
N THR A 18 10.72 -16.55 14.20
CA THR A 18 10.19 -15.22 13.88
C THR A 18 10.11 -15.18 12.37
N ASN A 19 8.99 -15.66 11.84
CA ASN A 19 8.66 -15.51 10.44
C ASN A 19 8.70 -14.01 10.22
N ASP A 20 9.69 -13.58 9.45
CA ASP A 20 9.87 -12.20 9.02
C ASP A 20 8.65 -11.85 8.15
N MET A 21 7.53 -11.59 8.80
CA MET A 21 6.32 -11.08 8.19
C MET A 21 6.67 -9.65 7.83
N SER A 22 7.22 -9.45 6.64
CA SER A 22 7.21 -8.15 5.99
C SER A 22 5.82 -7.55 6.20
N PRO A 23 5.72 -6.34 6.77
CA PRO A 23 4.43 -5.80 7.17
C PRO A 23 3.48 -5.82 5.98
N ILE A 24 2.31 -6.43 6.14
CA ILE A 24 1.30 -6.45 5.09
C ILE A 24 0.86 -5.01 4.86
N GLU A 25 1.08 -4.53 3.64
CA GLU A 25 0.71 -3.19 3.20
C GLU A 25 -0.55 -3.22 2.33
N ILE A 26 -1.36 -2.18 2.45
CA ILE A 26 -2.59 -1.96 1.70
C ILE A 26 -2.33 -0.77 0.78
N CYS A 27 -2.55 -0.95 -0.51
CA CYS A 27 -2.53 0.18 -1.45
C CYS A 27 -3.79 1.02 -1.25
N VAL A 28 -3.62 2.33 -1.10
CA VAL A 28 -4.72 3.28 -0.95
C VAL A 28 -4.58 4.37 -2.01
N VAL A 29 -5.68 4.66 -2.69
CA VAL A 29 -5.74 5.70 -3.73
C VAL A 29 -6.71 6.78 -3.30
N LEU A 30 -6.20 8.00 -3.10
CA LEU A 30 -7.05 9.16 -2.95
C LEU A 30 -7.52 9.65 -4.32
N THR A 31 -8.83 9.80 -4.46
CA THR A 31 -9.49 10.39 -5.62
C THR A 31 -10.44 11.49 -5.14
N SER A 32 -11.09 12.17 -6.07
CA SER A 32 -12.30 12.94 -5.73
C SER A 32 -13.25 12.96 -6.92
N SER A 33 -14.49 12.56 -6.69
CA SER A 33 -15.56 12.60 -7.69
C SER A 33 -15.98 14.02 -8.09
N MET A 34 -15.68 15.02 -7.25
CA MET A 34 -16.00 16.44 -7.48
C MET A 34 -14.88 17.24 -8.15
N VAL A 35 -13.76 16.62 -8.53
CA VAL A 35 -12.70 17.30 -9.29
C VAL A 35 -13.28 17.87 -10.58
N SER A 36 -13.04 19.15 -10.86
CA SER A 36 -13.47 19.79 -12.11
C SER A 36 -12.34 19.91 -13.14
N ILE A 37 -11.09 19.74 -12.72
CA ILE A 37 -9.89 19.82 -13.56
C ILE A 37 -9.83 18.58 -14.45
N THR A 38 -9.85 18.79 -15.78
CA THR A 38 -9.87 17.72 -16.79
C THR A 38 -8.68 16.78 -16.67
N GLU A 39 -7.49 17.32 -16.43
CA GLU A 39 -6.25 16.54 -16.27
C GLU A 39 -6.36 15.56 -15.10
N GLN A 40 -6.69 16.04 -13.89
CA GLN A 40 -6.88 15.17 -12.73
C GLN A 40 -7.99 14.12 -12.93
N LYS A 41 -9.09 14.44 -13.64
CA LYS A 41 -10.11 13.43 -14.01
C LYS A 41 -9.52 12.34 -14.88
N TYR A 42 -8.73 12.72 -15.88
CA TYR A 42 -8.04 11.81 -16.78
C TYR A 42 -7.06 10.92 -15.99
N GLU A 43 -6.22 11.53 -15.15
CA GLU A 43 -5.22 10.85 -14.35
C GLU A 43 -5.83 9.87 -13.35
N ILE A 44 -6.94 10.22 -12.68
CA ILE A 44 -7.67 9.30 -11.79
C ILE A 44 -8.11 8.05 -12.56
N GLY A 45 -8.70 8.22 -13.75
CA GLY A 45 -9.17 7.09 -14.56
C GLY A 45 -8.03 6.19 -15.03
N HIS A 46 -6.94 6.78 -15.52
CA HIS A 46 -5.80 6.03 -16.07
C HIS A 46 -4.97 5.37 -14.98
N LEU A 47 -4.83 5.99 -13.81
CA LEU A 47 -4.19 5.35 -12.67
C LEU A 47 -4.90 4.06 -12.28
N LYS A 48 -6.24 4.10 -12.17
CA LYS A 48 -7.03 2.90 -11.82
C LYS A 48 -6.82 1.79 -12.84
N GLN A 49 -6.89 2.11 -14.14
CA GLN A 49 -6.62 1.14 -15.21
C GLN A 49 -5.21 0.55 -15.13
N LEU A 50 -4.20 1.37 -14.81
CA LEU A 50 -2.82 0.92 -14.65
C LEU A 50 -2.69 -0.06 -13.47
N LEU A 51 -3.27 0.27 -12.31
CA LEU A 51 -3.25 -0.58 -11.12
C LEU A 51 -4.02 -1.88 -11.36
N ASP A 52 -5.21 -1.80 -11.96
CA ASP A 52 -6.03 -2.97 -12.33
C ASP A 52 -5.31 -3.88 -13.33
N GLY A 53 -4.67 -3.29 -14.36
CA GLY A 53 -3.89 -4.02 -15.36
C GLY A 53 -2.69 -4.76 -14.78
N ASN A 54 -2.10 -4.21 -13.70
CA ASN A 54 -1.02 -4.84 -12.93
C ASN A 54 -1.54 -5.71 -11.76
N LYS A 55 -2.86 -5.90 -11.63
CA LYS A 55 -3.50 -6.68 -10.57
C LYS A 55 -3.15 -6.20 -9.15
N ILE A 56 -2.92 -4.90 -9.00
CA ILE A 56 -2.70 -4.28 -7.69
C ILE A 56 -4.06 -3.97 -7.08
N ILE A 57 -4.40 -4.64 -5.98
CA ILE A 57 -5.63 -4.35 -5.23
C ILE A 57 -5.42 -3.07 -4.43
N TYR A 58 -6.39 -2.15 -4.49
CA TYR A 58 -6.35 -0.91 -3.74
C TYR A 58 -7.69 -0.57 -3.10
N THR A 59 -7.63 0.21 -2.02
CA THR A 59 -8.80 0.88 -1.44
C THR A 59 -8.87 2.30 -1.98
N GLU A 60 -9.98 2.66 -2.61
CA GLU A 60 -10.24 4.03 -3.03
C GLU A 60 -10.87 4.85 -1.90
N ILE A 61 -10.40 6.08 -1.72
CA ILE A 61 -10.99 7.05 -0.80
C ILE A 61 -11.38 8.30 -1.59
N ASP A 62 -12.68 8.47 -1.81
CA ASP A 62 -13.24 9.67 -2.42
C ASP A 62 -13.17 10.83 -1.42
N CYS A 63 -12.23 11.74 -1.66
CA CYS A 63 -11.96 12.89 -0.81
C CYS A 63 -13.01 14.00 -0.94
N SER A 64 -14.01 13.88 -1.83
CA SER A 64 -15.16 14.81 -1.85
C SER A 64 -16.19 14.51 -0.76
N LEU A 65 -16.23 13.27 -0.28
CA LEU A 65 -17.22 12.85 0.71
C LEU A 65 -16.85 13.37 2.10
N GLU A 66 -17.83 13.91 2.82
CA GLU A 66 -17.59 14.50 4.15
C GLU A 66 -17.23 13.42 5.19
N GLU A 67 -17.77 12.20 5.08
CA GLU A 67 -17.39 11.09 5.96
C GLU A 67 -15.90 10.73 5.88
N ASN A 68 -15.24 11.06 4.77
CA ASN A 68 -13.81 10.80 4.56
C ASN A 68 -12.92 11.93 5.06
N ARG A 69 -13.46 13.01 5.64
CA ARG A 69 -12.70 14.21 6.00
C ARG A 69 -11.50 13.91 6.91
N ASP A 70 -11.72 13.18 7.98
CA ASP A 70 -10.64 12.90 8.95
C ASP A 70 -9.61 11.93 8.36
N THR A 71 -10.06 10.98 7.54
CA THR A 71 -9.18 10.04 6.84
C THR A 71 -8.34 10.75 5.78
N ARG A 72 -8.92 11.57 4.90
CA ARG A 72 -8.17 12.32 3.87
C ARG A 72 -7.16 13.28 4.50
N ASN A 73 -7.47 13.88 5.65
CA ASN A 73 -6.55 14.76 6.36
C ASN A 73 -5.26 14.04 6.77
N ARG A 74 -5.35 12.79 7.27
CA ARG A 74 -4.17 11.98 7.61
C ARG A 74 -3.28 11.69 6.40
N TYR A 75 -3.90 11.42 5.25
CA TYR A 75 -3.14 11.19 4.01
C TYR A 75 -2.51 12.48 3.45
N PHE A 76 -3.21 13.61 3.53
CA PHE A 76 -2.64 14.91 3.17
C PHE A 76 -1.48 15.32 4.09
N GLU A 77 -1.54 14.97 5.37
CA GLU A 77 -0.41 15.15 6.28
C GLU A 77 0.77 14.28 5.89
N ALA A 78 0.52 13.02 5.48
CA ALA A 78 1.57 12.09 5.05
C ALA A 78 2.25 12.50 3.72
N SER A 79 1.49 13.02 2.74
CA SER A 79 2.06 13.47 1.46
C SER A 79 2.53 14.93 1.47
N GLY A 80 1.98 15.77 2.36
CA GLY A 80 2.13 17.22 2.30
C GLY A 80 1.36 17.87 1.14
N ILE A 81 0.56 17.11 0.37
CA ILE A 81 -0.10 17.56 -0.85
C ILE A 81 -1.61 17.55 -0.64
N ARG A 82 -2.25 18.71 -0.79
CA ARG A 82 -3.71 18.87 -0.64
C ARG A 82 -4.39 19.06 -2.00
N ALA A 83 -5.55 18.42 -2.16
CA ALA A 83 -6.47 18.63 -3.28
C ALA A 83 -5.83 18.47 -4.69
N ASN A 84 -4.79 17.66 -4.79
CA ASN A 84 -4.22 17.21 -6.06
C ASN A 84 -4.45 15.70 -6.15
N TYR A 85 -5.12 15.23 -7.18
CA TYR A 85 -5.52 13.84 -7.33
C TYR A 85 -5.15 13.31 -8.71
N PRO A 86 -4.81 12.02 -8.83
CA PRO A 86 -4.81 11.02 -7.75
C PRO A 86 -3.54 11.06 -6.88
N GLN A 87 -3.62 10.49 -5.68
CA GLN A 87 -2.46 10.23 -4.81
C GLN A 87 -2.47 8.77 -4.35
N VAL A 88 -1.33 8.09 -4.46
CA VAL A 88 -1.17 6.68 -4.10
C VAL A 88 -0.32 6.53 -2.86
N PHE A 89 -0.76 5.65 -1.97
CA PHE A 89 -0.14 5.37 -0.69
C PHE A 89 -0.02 3.87 -0.43
N LEU A 90 0.96 3.52 0.40
CA LEU A 90 0.98 2.25 1.11
C LEU A 90 0.67 2.51 2.58
N GLN A 91 -0.26 1.73 3.11
CA GLN A 91 -0.66 1.80 4.51
C GLN A 91 -0.43 0.43 5.16
N ASN A 92 0.21 0.37 6.32
CA ASN A 92 0.28 -0.90 7.05
C ASN A 92 -1.13 -1.36 7.49
N ALA A 93 -1.32 -2.66 7.71
CA ALA A 93 -2.62 -3.21 8.12
C ALA A 93 -3.22 -2.55 9.39
N GLY A 94 -2.38 -2.05 10.31
CA GLY A 94 -2.82 -1.33 11.52
C GLY A 94 -3.22 0.13 11.29
N GLY A 95 -2.99 0.65 10.09
CA GLY A 95 -3.38 1.99 9.67
C GLY A 95 -2.57 3.16 10.26
N THR A 96 -1.51 2.85 11.01
CA THR A 96 -0.68 3.80 11.75
C THR A 96 0.47 4.38 10.93
N GLN A 97 0.96 3.64 9.94
CA GLN A 97 2.03 4.06 9.05
C GLN A 97 1.45 4.24 7.65
N ILE A 98 1.55 5.47 7.14
CA ILE A 98 1.12 5.86 5.80
C ILE A 98 2.35 6.36 5.07
N LYS A 99 2.66 5.73 3.94
CA LYS A 99 3.76 6.11 3.07
C LYS A 99 3.18 6.62 1.75
N TYR A 100 3.49 7.86 1.40
CA TYR A 100 3.20 8.39 0.07
C TYR A 100 4.12 7.72 -0.95
N ILE A 101 3.52 7.22 -2.04
CA ILE A 101 4.24 6.57 -3.13
C ILE A 101 4.37 7.52 -4.32
N GLY A 102 3.29 8.21 -4.67
CA GLY A 102 3.32 9.16 -5.78
C GLY A 102 1.96 9.56 -6.32
N SER A 103 2.01 10.47 -7.28
CA SER A 103 0.95 10.88 -8.21
C SER A 103 0.82 9.89 -9.37
N PHE A 104 -0.14 10.12 -10.28
CA PHE A 104 -0.27 9.30 -11.49
C PHE A 104 1.04 9.19 -12.28
N LYS A 105 1.72 10.31 -12.50
CA LYS A 105 2.97 10.35 -13.28
C LYS A 105 4.07 9.48 -12.66
N GLU A 106 4.28 9.60 -11.35
CA GLU A 106 5.31 8.81 -10.64
C GLU A 106 4.97 7.31 -10.68
N ILE A 107 3.69 6.93 -10.54
CA ILE A 107 3.27 5.54 -10.67
C ILE A 107 3.46 5.02 -12.11
N GLN A 108 3.21 5.86 -13.11
CA GLN A 108 3.46 5.51 -14.51
C GLN A 108 4.96 5.28 -14.76
N GLU A 109 5.82 6.17 -14.27
CA GLU A 109 7.27 6.02 -14.37
C GLU A 109 7.74 4.71 -13.70
N LEU A 110 7.22 4.38 -12.51
CA LEU A 110 7.49 3.11 -11.84
C LEU A 110 7.07 1.89 -12.70
N ASN A 111 5.93 1.98 -13.38
CA ASN A 111 5.44 0.92 -14.27
C ASN A 111 6.33 0.76 -15.49
N GLU A 112 6.76 1.86 -16.12
CA GLU A 112 7.69 1.84 -17.27
C GLU A 112 9.04 1.20 -16.89
N MET A 113 9.48 1.37 -15.63
CA MET A 113 10.71 0.74 -15.14
C MET A 113 10.59 -0.78 -14.94
N ASN A 114 9.39 -1.38 -14.94
CA ASN A 114 9.26 -2.84 -14.87
C ASN A 114 9.88 -3.55 -16.08
N ASP A 115 9.91 -2.90 -17.24
CA ASP A 115 10.44 -3.46 -18.49
C ASP A 115 11.96 -3.28 -18.63
N VAL A 116 12.60 -2.57 -17.69
CA VAL A 116 14.04 -2.34 -17.69
C VAL A 116 14.76 -3.57 -17.12
N PRO A 117 15.83 -4.08 -17.77
CA PRO A 117 16.61 -5.20 -17.26
C PRO A 117 17.15 -4.98 -15.84
N SER A 118 17.07 -6.03 -15.01
CA SER A 118 17.40 -5.95 -13.58
C SER A 118 18.86 -5.57 -13.30
N GLU A 119 19.75 -5.85 -14.24
CA GLU A 119 21.17 -5.50 -14.21
C GLU A 119 21.38 -3.98 -14.20
N ILE A 120 20.53 -3.23 -14.91
CA ILE A 120 20.55 -1.76 -14.96
C ILE A 120 19.93 -1.20 -13.68
N LEU A 121 18.79 -1.75 -13.25
CA LEU A 121 18.06 -1.29 -12.07
C LEU A 121 18.88 -1.38 -10.77
N LYS A 122 19.69 -2.44 -10.62
CA LYS A 122 20.51 -2.68 -9.42
C LYS A 122 21.68 -1.70 -9.30
N ALA A 123 22.20 -1.20 -10.41
CA ALA A 123 23.30 -0.23 -10.40
C ALA A 123 22.84 1.12 -9.82
N ASP A 124 21.61 1.52 -10.14
CA ASP A 124 21.09 2.87 -9.86
C ASP A 124 20.06 2.92 -8.71
N LYS A 125 19.76 1.78 -8.07
CA LYS A 125 18.75 1.64 -6.99
C LYS A 125 17.36 2.13 -7.41
N ILE A 126 17.01 1.94 -8.69
CA ILE A 126 15.73 2.37 -9.25
C ILE A 126 14.65 1.40 -8.77
N SER A 127 13.60 1.94 -8.17
CA SER A 127 12.40 1.17 -7.81
C SER A 127 11.51 0.98 -9.03
N THR A 128 10.88 -0.18 -9.13
CA THR A 128 9.84 -0.47 -10.13
C THR A 128 8.50 -0.65 -9.45
N LEU A 129 7.41 -0.59 -10.22
CA LEU A 129 6.06 -0.84 -9.72
C LEU A 129 5.99 -2.19 -8.99
N ASN A 130 6.52 -3.25 -9.60
CA ASN A 130 6.51 -4.58 -8.99
C ASN A 130 7.25 -4.61 -7.65
N SER A 131 8.38 -3.92 -7.54
CA SER A 131 9.16 -3.88 -6.29
C SER A 131 8.45 -3.08 -5.20
N VAL A 132 7.78 -1.98 -5.55
CA VAL A 132 7.07 -1.12 -4.60
C VAL A 132 5.83 -1.82 -4.04
N PHE A 133 5.10 -2.56 -4.88
CA PHE A 133 3.84 -3.21 -4.50
C PHE A 133 3.98 -4.70 -4.14
N ALA A 134 5.20 -5.26 -4.11
CA ALA A 134 5.45 -6.68 -3.85
C ALA A 134 4.87 -7.20 -2.51
N GLY A 135 4.82 -6.35 -1.48
CA GLY A 135 4.32 -6.69 -0.15
C GLY A 135 2.82 -6.42 0.06
N THR A 136 2.10 -6.02 -0.99
CA THR A 136 0.68 -5.65 -0.86
C THR A 136 -0.25 -6.85 -0.85
N VAL A 137 -1.40 -6.71 -0.19
CA VAL A 137 -2.45 -7.74 -0.22
C VAL A 137 -2.95 -7.93 -1.65
N THR A 138 -2.67 -9.09 -2.25
CA THR A 138 -3.07 -9.42 -3.63
C THR A 138 -4.34 -10.26 -3.71
N SER A 139 -4.95 -10.66 -2.58
CA SER A 139 -6.24 -11.37 -2.53
C SER A 139 -6.85 -11.31 -1.13
N ILE A 140 -8.13 -10.93 -1.03
CA ILE A 140 -8.97 -11.24 0.14
C ILE A 140 -9.75 -12.50 -0.22
N VAL A 141 -9.33 -13.67 0.27
CA VAL A 141 -10.18 -14.87 0.22
C VAL A 141 -11.16 -14.74 1.38
N LEU A 142 -12.37 -14.28 1.10
CA LEU A 142 -13.49 -14.41 2.03
C LEU A 142 -13.97 -15.87 1.98
N THR A 143 -13.45 -16.70 2.90
CA THR A 143 -14.07 -17.99 3.26
C THR A 143 -15.28 -17.79 4.15
#